data_AF-A0A933SS64-F1
#
_entry.id   AF-A0A933SS64-F1
#
_cell.length_a   1.000
_cell.length_b   1.000
_cell.length_c   1.000
_cell.angle_alpha   90.00
_cell.angle_beta   90.00
_cell.angle_gamma   90.00
#
_symmetry.space_group_name_H-M   'P 1'
#
loop_
_entity.id
_entity.type
_entity.pdbx_description
1 polymer ?
#
loop_
_entity_poly.entity_id
_entity_poly.type
_entity_poly.pdbx_seq_one_letter_code
_entity_poly.pdbx_strand_id
1 'polypeptide(L)'
;MATLASRHIFPRKNSLNEAAPSFLHSWRQNPKHVPFCAPPACEVREENAPYLSGPDRISEKLLKCIWFDKEFFQPLKTLDGKSVTILSPGWWNRGAGPDFLNAVFRDADGKVQRGNVEVHVNKNDWDRHSHGGDKNYEPLALHVFFNNDGGKGRTRSKALQIELAPFLRKNIAELKDEMDPDDYPLRSESVLGRCCPALQKLDPEVIAGLLDSAGEDRMREKAACRLKSSGPGGFEQVCYEGMMEALGYKNNGPVFLELARRVPCETVISVVEGLNKKEAAMELQSLFLSAAGFFPIALDEEKGVGTGEAEEYARMAMNTRSATIGQEIFRNHAPEKFLFAGCRPANYPQVRLAGAAYLLERFREGGPLKFFMYLISGMDAREVCSRKAAGKLALHLAVDEPSDFWSSHHSWAGRKSPRPRKLIGRDRALVILWNAILPTLSAYSQKAGDANLEARVGAIYSNFPLLPENSVQGFMNTWLLGERSRRSPAANSAMRQQGLIHVYKKFCAANEKGCMDCGFLSSLHKGTRITKKKLSKK
;
A
#
# COMPACT_ATOMS: atom_id res chain seq x y z
N MET A 1 28.76 -29.04 -11.48
CA MET A 1 29.04 -27.62 -11.20
C MET A 1 29.20 -26.86 -12.51
N ALA A 2 28.11 -26.33 -13.06
CA ALA A 2 28.15 -25.36 -14.16
C ALA A 2 26.98 -24.39 -13.97
N THR A 3 27.32 -23.14 -13.74
CA THR A 3 26.46 -22.02 -13.35
C THR A 3 25.67 -21.53 -14.57
N LEU A 4 24.34 -21.76 -14.57
CA LEU A 4 23.42 -21.20 -15.56
C LEU A 4 23.23 -19.70 -15.30
N ALA A 5 23.71 -18.90 -16.25
CA ALA A 5 23.44 -17.47 -16.32
C ALA A 5 21.95 -17.24 -16.67
N SER A 6 21.24 -16.55 -15.77
CA SER A 6 19.85 -16.13 -15.92
C SER A 6 19.68 -15.25 -17.18
N ARG A 7 18.87 -15.71 -18.15
CA ARG A 7 18.47 -14.90 -19.30
C ARG A 7 17.48 -13.80 -18.85
N HIS A 8 17.59 -12.63 -19.47
CA HIS A 8 16.91 -11.39 -19.06
C HIS A 8 15.46 -11.33 -19.60
N ILE A 9 14.53 -10.93 -18.73
CA ILE A 9 13.09 -10.70 -18.98
C ILE A 9 12.80 -9.59 -20.01
N PHE A 10 13.79 -8.77 -20.36
CA PHE A 10 13.61 -7.63 -21.25
C PHE A 10 14.60 -7.71 -22.43
N PRO A 11 14.15 -7.62 -23.68
CA PRO A 11 15.06 -7.40 -24.80
C PRO A 11 15.80 -6.09 -24.53
N ARG A 12 17.14 -6.15 -24.47
CA ARG A 12 17.97 -4.94 -24.41
C ARG A 12 17.58 -4.07 -25.61
N LYS A 13 16.93 -2.94 -25.37
CA LYS A 13 16.84 -1.86 -26.37
C LYS A 13 18.27 -1.40 -26.63
N ASN A 14 18.86 -1.93 -27.70
CA ASN A 14 20.13 -1.46 -28.23
C ASN A 14 19.95 -0.05 -28.79
N SER A 15 20.17 0.98 -27.97
CA SER A 15 20.63 2.30 -28.42
C SER A 15 21.20 3.24 -27.33
N LEU A 16 21.41 2.80 -26.07
CA LEU A 16 21.98 3.65 -25.00
C LEU A 16 23.12 3.00 -24.19
N ASN A 17 23.74 1.93 -24.71
CA ASN A 17 24.59 1.05 -23.90
C ASN A 17 26.07 1.44 -23.76
N GLU A 18 26.48 2.66 -24.11
CA GLU A 18 27.86 3.11 -23.87
C GLU A 18 28.02 4.14 -22.74
N ALA A 19 26.93 4.56 -22.09
CA ALA A 19 27.02 5.54 -21.00
C ALA A 19 26.05 5.31 -19.83
N ALA A 20 25.58 4.08 -19.58
CA ALA A 20 24.81 3.80 -18.38
C ALA A 20 25.68 4.11 -17.14
N PRO A 21 25.28 5.05 -16.27
CA PRO A 21 26.12 5.46 -15.16
C PRO A 21 26.30 4.28 -14.19
N SER A 22 27.56 4.01 -13.82
CA SER A 22 27.99 2.90 -12.95
C SER A 22 27.16 2.70 -11.68
N PHE A 23 26.43 3.72 -11.21
CA PHE A 23 25.54 3.61 -10.05
C PHE A 23 24.39 2.62 -10.26
N LEU A 24 23.85 2.48 -11.49
CA LEU A 24 22.74 1.56 -11.83
C LEU A 24 23.11 0.08 -11.65
N HIS A 25 24.40 -0.24 -11.58
CA HIS A 25 24.87 -1.58 -11.22
C HIS A 25 25.10 -1.71 -9.70
N SER A 26 25.65 -0.67 -9.06
CA SER A 26 26.00 -0.69 -7.64
C SER A 26 24.80 -0.82 -6.69
N TRP A 27 23.65 -0.24 -7.05
CA TRP A 27 22.45 -0.27 -6.19
C TRP A 27 21.79 -1.66 -6.08
N ARG A 28 22.09 -2.60 -6.99
CA ARG A 28 21.50 -3.94 -7.01
C ARG A 28 22.07 -4.88 -5.93
N GLN A 29 23.12 -4.47 -5.22
CA GLN A 29 23.90 -5.36 -4.35
C GLN A 29 23.58 -5.25 -2.84
N ASN A 30 22.46 -4.64 -2.42
CA ASN A 30 22.23 -4.44 -0.98
C ASN A 30 20.76 -4.59 -0.53
N PRO A 31 20.31 -5.77 -0.05
CA PRO A 31 19.03 -5.89 0.63
C PRO A 31 19.16 -6.49 2.05
N LYS A 32 18.72 -5.75 3.07
CA LYS A 32 18.19 -6.34 4.31
C LYS A 32 16.68 -6.16 4.32
N HIS A 33 15.95 -7.27 4.52
CA HIS A 33 14.49 -7.33 4.50
C HIS A 33 13.94 -7.12 5.92
N VAL A 34 12.89 -6.30 6.05
CA VAL A 34 12.05 -6.23 7.25
C VAL A 34 10.58 -6.22 6.80
N PRO A 35 9.69 -7.02 7.39
CA PRO A 35 8.26 -6.98 7.08
C PRO A 35 7.63 -5.72 7.71
N PHE A 36 6.73 -5.06 6.97
CA PHE A 36 6.04 -3.85 7.41
C PHE A 36 4.54 -4.08 7.45
N CYS A 37 3.95 -3.95 8.63
CA CYS A 37 2.52 -3.72 8.82
C CYS A 37 2.27 -2.21 8.88
N ALA A 38 1.24 -1.75 8.19
CA ALA A 38 0.90 -0.34 8.07
C ALA A 38 -0.55 -0.14 8.54
N PRO A 39 -0.83 0.83 9.43
CA PRO A 39 -2.14 1.02 10.01
C PRO A 39 -3.19 1.53 8.99
N PRO A 40 -4.49 1.36 9.30
CA PRO A 40 -5.61 1.80 8.48
C PRO A 40 -5.73 3.34 8.44
N ALA A 41 -6.28 3.86 7.36
CA ALA A 41 -6.48 5.31 7.18
C ALA A 41 -7.83 5.73 7.78
N CYS A 42 -7.82 6.57 8.81
CA CYS A 42 -8.99 7.36 9.20
C CYS A 42 -8.54 8.82 9.27
N GLU A 43 -9.22 9.71 8.56
CA GLU A 43 -9.05 11.14 8.76
C GLU A 43 -9.74 11.48 10.09
N VAL A 44 -8.97 11.87 11.10
CA VAL A 44 -9.54 12.51 12.29
C VAL A 44 -9.83 13.96 11.91
N ARG A 45 -11.11 14.29 11.75
CA ARG A 45 -11.56 15.68 11.72
C ARG A 45 -11.56 16.22 13.14
N GLU A 46 -10.92 17.37 13.34
CA GLU A 46 -11.08 18.17 14.56
C GLU A 46 -12.51 18.75 14.58
N GLU A 47 -13.48 18.04 15.16
CA GLU A 47 -14.78 18.64 15.49
C GLU A 47 -14.84 18.97 16.99
N ASN A 48 -15.00 20.27 17.27
CA ASN A 48 -15.45 20.88 18.53
C ASN A 48 -14.57 20.65 19.78
N ALA A 49 -13.32 21.13 19.72
CA ALA A 49 -12.49 21.34 20.89
C ALA A 49 -12.90 22.66 21.61
N PRO A 50 -13.43 22.65 22.85
CA PRO A 50 -14.12 23.79 23.50
C PRO A 50 -13.22 24.98 23.88
N TYR A 51 -11.93 24.95 23.58
CA TYR A 51 -10.98 26.01 23.92
C TYR A 51 -10.82 27.05 22.77
N LEU A 52 -11.54 26.93 21.64
CA LEU A 52 -11.31 27.59 20.33
C LEU A 52 -11.44 29.12 20.20
N SER A 53 -11.52 29.89 21.27
CA SER A 53 -11.76 31.34 21.21
C SER A 53 -10.69 32.17 21.91
N GLY A 54 -9.73 32.74 21.14
CA GLY A 54 -8.78 33.76 21.61
C GLY A 54 -7.60 34.04 20.65
N PRO A 55 -7.08 35.28 20.55
CA PRO A 55 -6.04 35.68 19.58
C PRO A 55 -4.67 35.02 19.80
N ASP A 56 -4.34 34.62 21.03
CA ASP A 56 -3.06 33.98 21.39
C ASP A 56 -3.05 32.46 21.28
N ARG A 57 -4.13 31.82 20.81
CA ARG A 57 -4.25 30.36 20.86
C ARG A 57 -3.52 29.67 19.69
N ILE A 58 -2.67 28.69 20.00
CA ILE A 58 -1.99 27.84 19.02
C ILE A 58 -2.86 26.62 18.68
N SER A 59 -2.93 26.24 17.40
CA SER A 59 -3.61 25.01 16.96
C SER A 59 -2.62 23.85 16.90
N GLU A 60 -3.08 22.62 17.08
CA GLU A 60 -2.24 21.43 16.87
C GLU A 60 -1.69 21.39 15.45
N LYS A 61 -2.50 21.80 14.46
CA LYS A 61 -2.08 21.90 13.06
C LYS A 61 -0.87 22.82 12.89
N LEU A 62 -0.86 24.01 13.49
CA LEU A 62 0.29 24.92 13.45
C LEU A 62 1.50 24.33 14.18
N LEU A 63 1.28 23.69 15.34
CA LEU A 63 2.36 23.05 16.08
C LEU A 63 3.03 21.90 15.30
N LYS A 64 2.24 21.13 14.54
CA LYS A 64 2.74 20.13 13.60
C LYS A 64 3.59 20.79 12.51
N CYS A 65 3.21 21.98 12.00
CA CYS A 65 4.01 22.72 11.03
C CYS A 65 5.37 23.14 11.62
N ILE A 66 5.36 23.74 12.82
CA ILE A 66 6.56 24.14 13.56
C ILE A 66 7.48 22.93 13.79
N TRP A 67 6.91 21.79 14.19
CA TRP A 67 7.65 20.55 14.37
C TRP A 67 8.31 20.08 13.06
N PHE A 68 7.53 20.07 11.98
CA PHE A 68 7.96 19.57 10.68
C PHE A 68 9.09 20.40 10.06
N ASP A 69 9.04 21.73 10.20
CA ASP A 69 10.09 22.63 9.70
C ASP A 69 11.28 22.75 10.67
N LYS A 70 11.11 22.24 11.89
CA LYS A 70 12.07 22.36 12.98
C LYS A 70 12.36 23.81 13.33
N GLU A 71 11.32 24.64 13.42
CA GLU A 71 11.39 26.04 13.83
C GLU A 71 11.61 26.20 15.36
N PHE A 72 12.60 25.46 15.87
CA PHE A 72 13.02 25.42 17.26
C PHE A 72 14.54 25.28 17.38
N PHE A 73 15.09 25.75 18.50
CA PHE A 73 16.48 25.56 18.88
C PHE A 73 16.74 24.12 19.28
N GLN A 74 17.96 23.65 19.04
CA GLN A 74 18.42 22.32 19.43
C GLN A 74 19.68 22.43 20.29
N PRO A 75 19.92 21.46 21.19
CA PRO A 75 19.07 20.30 21.47
C PRO A 75 17.80 20.67 22.27
N LEU A 76 16.73 19.91 22.06
CA LEU A 76 15.54 19.92 22.91
C LEU A 76 15.86 19.25 24.25
N LYS A 77 15.01 19.47 25.26
CA LYS A 77 15.07 18.74 26.55
C LYS A 77 13.75 18.06 26.86
N THR A 78 13.84 16.85 27.38
CA THR A 78 12.70 16.15 27.96
C THR A 78 12.32 16.74 29.32
N LEU A 79 11.13 16.38 29.83
CA LEU A 79 10.69 16.81 31.17
C LEU A 79 11.64 16.35 32.30
N ASP A 80 12.38 15.25 32.13
CA ASP A 80 13.42 14.79 33.06
C ASP A 80 14.81 15.39 32.78
N GLY A 81 14.89 16.41 31.92
CA GLY A 81 16.10 17.20 31.65
C GLY A 81 17.09 16.57 30.67
N LYS A 82 16.78 15.40 30.09
CA LYS A 82 17.65 14.72 29.12
C LYS A 82 17.64 15.43 27.78
N SER A 83 18.81 15.53 27.16
CA SER A 83 18.99 16.16 25.86
C SER A 83 18.46 15.27 24.72
N VAL A 84 17.77 15.88 23.76
CA VAL A 84 17.27 15.21 22.54
C VAL A 84 17.57 16.08 21.32
N THR A 85 18.27 15.53 20.33
CA THR A 85 18.57 16.21 19.05
C THR A 85 17.75 15.58 17.93
N ILE A 86 16.83 16.33 17.31
CA ILE A 86 16.00 15.89 16.19
C ILE A 86 16.81 15.92 14.89
N LEU A 87 17.12 14.73 14.36
CA LEU A 87 17.83 14.55 13.09
C LEU A 87 16.85 14.59 11.91
N SER A 88 15.64 14.06 12.10
CA SER A 88 14.51 14.11 11.17
C SER A 88 13.20 14.19 11.96
N PRO A 89 12.28 15.11 11.62
CA PRO A 89 11.00 15.26 12.32
C PRO A 89 10.03 14.10 12.05
N GLY A 90 10.37 13.20 11.12
CA GLY A 90 9.49 12.11 10.67
C GLY A 90 8.68 12.49 9.43
N TRP A 91 7.85 11.56 8.98
CA TRP A 91 6.93 11.74 7.87
C TRP A 91 5.57 12.16 8.38
N TRP A 92 5.06 13.29 7.90
CA TRP A 92 3.74 13.77 8.25
C TRP A 92 2.68 12.72 7.88
N ASN A 93 2.01 12.19 8.90
CA ASN A 93 0.92 11.25 8.77
C ASN A 93 -0.39 12.01 8.58
N ARG A 94 -1.14 11.70 7.53
CA ARG A 94 -2.50 12.23 7.29
C ARG A 94 -3.58 11.17 7.47
N GLY A 95 -3.19 9.98 7.94
CA GLY A 95 -4.09 8.89 8.29
C GLY A 95 -4.26 8.78 9.81
N ALA A 96 -4.77 7.64 10.28
CA ALA A 96 -4.91 7.40 11.70
C ALA A 96 -3.55 7.07 12.35
N GLY A 97 -3.49 7.21 13.68
CA GLY A 97 -2.29 7.02 14.48
C GLY A 97 -1.46 8.31 14.62
N PRO A 98 -0.19 8.19 15.03
CA PRO A 98 0.64 9.35 15.39
C PRO A 98 0.81 10.37 14.26
N ASP A 99 0.95 11.65 14.62
CA ASP A 99 1.12 12.76 13.68
C ASP A 99 2.33 12.63 12.75
N PHE A 100 3.44 12.09 13.24
CA PHE A 100 4.63 11.83 12.42
C PHE A 100 5.13 10.41 12.59
N LEU A 101 5.41 9.75 11.46
CA LEU A 101 5.95 8.40 11.43
C LEU A 101 7.46 8.42 11.23
N ASN A 102 8.18 7.52 11.91
CA ASN A 102 9.61 7.30 11.67
C ASN A 102 10.50 8.55 11.82
N ALA A 103 10.22 9.38 12.81
CA ALA A 103 11.18 10.42 13.22
C ALA A 103 12.48 9.79 13.68
N VAL A 104 13.59 10.51 13.48
CA VAL A 104 14.93 10.07 13.85
C VAL A 104 15.54 11.12 14.74
N PHE A 105 15.99 10.72 15.93
CA PHE A 105 16.58 11.63 16.90
C PHE A 105 17.76 10.97 17.60
N ARG A 106 18.60 11.81 18.23
CA ARG A 106 19.71 11.38 19.06
C ARG A 106 19.35 11.64 20.52
N ASP A 107 19.47 10.64 21.37
CA ASP A 107 19.27 10.76 22.81
C ASP A 107 20.50 11.37 23.53
N ALA A 108 20.40 11.51 24.85
CA ALA A 108 21.44 12.12 25.69
C ALA A 108 22.77 11.35 25.67
N ASP A 109 22.73 10.04 25.41
CA ASP A 109 23.92 9.18 25.32
C ASP A 109 24.56 9.20 23.93
N GLY A 110 23.98 9.98 23.01
CA GLY A 110 24.46 10.10 21.64
C GLY A 110 23.96 8.99 20.70
N LYS A 111 23.08 8.11 21.17
CA LYS A 111 22.54 7.00 20.37
C LYS A 111 21.41 7.49 19.47
N VAL A 112 21.42 7.01 18.22
CA VAL A 112 20.37 7.32 17.24
C VAL A 112 19.17 6.38 17.47
N GLN A 113 18.01 6.98 17.66
CA GLN A 113 16.73 6.33 17.90
C GLN A 113 15.76 6.65 16.75
N ARG A 114 14.79 5.76 16.54
CA ARG A 114 13.71 5.93 15.56
C ARG A 114 12.36 5.60 16.21
N GLY A 115 11.36 6.42 15.94
CA GLY A 115 9.99 6.14 16.36
C GLY A 115 9.01 7.22 15.91
N ASN A 116 7.75 7.06 16.29
CA ASN A 116 6.71 8.00 15.91
C ASN A 116 6.65 9.20 16.87
N VAL A 117 6.04 10.28 16.42
CA VAL A 117 5.86 11.53 17.20
C VAL A 117 4.39 11.89 17.19
N GLU A 118 3.88 12.26 18.36
CA GLU A 118 2.55 12.81 18.57
C GLU A 118 2.69 14.24 19.07
N VAL A 119 1.89 15.15 18.51
CA VAL A 119 1.99 16.58 18.74
C VAL A 119 0.65 17.12 19.26
N HIS A 120 0.64 17.58 20.50
CA HIS A 120 -0.56 18.15 21.13
C HIS A 120 -0.33 19.59 21.61
N VAL A 121 -1.40 20.37 21.78
CA VAL A 121 -1.26 21.69 22.42
C VAL A 121 -0.88 21.53 23.89
N ASN A 122 -1.60 20.68 24.62
CA ASN A 122 -1.34 20.45 26.05
C ASN A 122 -0.80 19.05 26.29
N LYS A 123 0.00 18.92 27.34
CA LYS A 123 0.52 17.62 27.79
C LYS A 123 -0.60 16.60 28.08
N ASN A 124 -1.70 17.01 28.72
CA ASN A 124 -2.76 16.08 29.11
C ASN A 124 -3.71 15.68 27.97
N ASP A 125 -3.58 16.27 26.77
CA ASP A 125 -4.42 15.89 25.62
C ASP A 125 -4.17 14.44 25.18
N TRP A 126 -3.00 13.88 25.51
CA TRP A 126 -2.70 12.44 25.35
C TRP A 126 -3.75 11.52 26.00
N ASP A 127 -4.09 11.78 27.26
CA ASP A 127 -5.05 10.96 28.00
C ASP A 127 -6.49 11.29 27.58
N ARG A 128 -6.78 12.56 27.23
CA ARG A 128 -8.10 12.99 26.72
C ARG A 128 -8.46 12.31 25.41
N HIS A 129 -7.50 12.15 24.51
CA HIS A 129 -7.69 11.44 23.25
C HIS A 129 -7.69 9.91 23.42
N SER A 130 -7.50 9.40 24.65
CA SER A 130 -7.48 7.97 24.97
C SER A 130 -6.45 7.16 24.18
N HIS A 131 -5.36 7.79 23.75
CA HIS A 131 -4.31 7.17 22.93
C HIS A 131 -3.60 6.01 23.64
N GLY A 132 -3.58 6.01 24.98
CA GLY A 132 -2.92 4.97 25.78
C GLY A 132 -3.46 3.54 25.59
N GLY A 133 -4.66 3.38 25.03
CA GLY A 133 -5.25 2.08 24.71
C GLY A 133 -5.14 1.66 23.24
N ASP A 134 -4.68 2.54 22.34
CA ASP A 134 -4.60 2.28 20.91
C ASP A 134 -3.22 1.71 20.52
N LYS A 135 -3.23 0.49 19.96
CA LYS A 135 -2.02 -0.21 19.48
C LYS A 135 -1.25 0.58 18.41
N ASN A 136 -1.90 1.49 17.68
CA ASN A 136 -1.25 2.36 16.70
C ASN A 136 -0.17 3.27 17.33
N TYR A 137 -0.25 3.51 18.64
CA TYR A 137 0.65 4.36 19.39
C TYR A 137 1.72 3.59 20.19
N GLU A 138 1.72 2.25 20.16
CA GLU A 138 2.82 1.44 20.71
C GLU A 138 4.23 1.87 20.22
N PRO A 139 4.45 2.20 18.93
CA PRO A 139 5.76 2.67 18.44
C PRO A 139 6.02 4.17 18.69
N LEU A 140 5.24 4.84 19.53
CA LEU A 140 5.44 6.25 19.84
C LEU A 140 6.72 6.45 20.67
N ALA A 141 7.66 7.23 20.14
CA ALA A 141 8.91 7.52 20.81
C ALA A 141 8.93 8.91 21.44
N LEU A 142 8.28 9.89 20.83
CA LEU A 142 8.21 11.26 21.34
C LEU A 142 6.76 11.71 21.48
N HIS A 143 6.41 12.27 22.63
CA HIS A 143 5.20 13.05 22.82
C HIS A 143 5.62 14.52 23.00
N VAL A 144 5.34 15.31 21.98
CA VAL A 144 5.69 16.73 21.91
C VAL A 144 4.44 17.53 22.22
N PHE A 145 4.57 18.51 23.10
CA PHE A 145 3.46 19.40 23.42
C PHE A 145 3.92 20.84 23.56
N PHE A 146 2.99 21.76 23.32
CA PHE A 146 3.30 23.18 23.42
C PHE A 146 3.41 23.64 24.88
N ASN A 147 2.39 23.33 25.70
CA ASN A 147 2.30 23.79 27.09
C ASN A 147 2.22 22.63 28.08
N ASN A 148 3.02 22.70 29.14
CA ASN A 148 2.85 21.87 30.33
C ASN A 148 1.77 22.48 31.23
N ASP A 149 0.51 22.11 31.00
CA ASP A 149 -0.71 22.65 31.63
C ASP A 149 -0.85 22.38 33.15
N GLY A 150 0.21 22.00 33.85
CA GLY A 150 0.27 21.93 35.31
C GLY A 150 -0.61 20.86 35.97
N GLY A 151 -1.28 20.01 35.18
CA GLY A 151 -2.08 18.90 35.70
C GLY A 151 -1.21 17.96 36.55
N LYS A 152 -1.64 17.71 37.79
CA LYS A 152 -0.91 16.92 38.82
C LYS A 152 -0.74 15.42 38.48
N GLY A 153 -0.96 15.01 37.23
CA GLY A 153 -0.83 13.64 36.76
C GLY A 153 0.42 13.44 35.90
N ARG A 154 1.12 12.34 36.10
CA ARG A 154 2.08 11.81 35.13
C ARG A 154 1.24 11.23 33.98
N THR A 155 1.31 11.80 32.78
CA THR A 155 0.66 11.22 31.58
C THR A 155 1.09 9.75 31.47
N ARG A 156 0.16 8.88 31.05
CA ARG A 156 0.44 7.45 30.92
C ARG A 156 1.31 7.13 29.71
N SER A 157 1.69 8.13 28.91
CA SER A 157 2.57 7.93 27.76
C SER A 157 3.94 7.41 28.21
N LYS A 158 4.37 6.31 27.58
CA LYS A 158 5.72 5.76 27.74
C LYS A 158 6.77 6.49 26.89
N ALA A 159 6.33 7.39 26.00
CA ALA A 159 7.20 8.15 25.12
C ALA A 159 7.99 9.24 25.89
N LEU A 160 9.11 9.68 25.31
CA LEU A 160 9.84 10.84 25.82
C LEU A 160 8.99 12.10 25.64
N GLN A 161 8.79 12.83 26.73
CA GLN A 161 7.92 14.00 26.77
C GLN A 161 8.73 15.28 26.62
N ILE A 162 8.40 16.10 25.62
CA ILE A 162 9.13 17.33 25.29
C ILE A 162 8.14 18.50 25.25
N GLU A 163 8.42 19.51 26.08
CA GLU A 163 7.74 20.80 26.01
C GLU A 163 8.44 21.68 24.97
N LEU A 164 7.72 22.08 23.91
CA LEU A 164 8.32 22.75 22.76
C LEU A 164 8.41 24.27 22.93
N ALA A 165 7.49 24.89 23.68
CA ALA A 165 7.41 26.34 23.82
C ALA A 165 8.74 27.02 24.21
N PRO A 166 9.53 26.50 25.17
CA PRO A 166 10.80 27.12 25.57
C PRO A 166 11.89 27.10 24.48
N PHE A 167 11.69 26.31 23.42
CA PHE A 167 12.69 26.10 22.37
C PHE A 167 12.34 26.80 21.05
N LEU A 168 11.19 27.47 20.93
CA LEU A 168 10.82 28.12 19.67
C LEU A 168 11.84 29.19 19.27
N ARG A 169 12.16 29.26 17.96
CA ARG A 169 13.10 30.25 17.43
C ARG A 169 12.51 31.65 17.33
N LYS A 170 11.20 31.70 17.13
CA LYS A 170 10.39 32.90 16.97
C LYS A 170 9.21 32.80 17.92
N ASN A 171 8.62 33.93 18.27
CA ASN A 171 7.36 33.91 19.02
C ASN A 171 6.23 33.32 18.13
N ILE A 172 5.14 32.91 18.77
CA ILE A 172 4.03 32.25 18.07
C ILE A 172 3.34 33.19 17.07
N ALA A 173 3.26 34.49 17.38
CA ALA A 173 2.60 35.45 16.50
C ALA A 173 3.32 35.55 15.15
N GLU A 174 4.64 35.66 15.17
CA GLU A 174 5.47 35.65 13.95
C GLU A 174 5.32 34.32 13.17
N LEU A 175 5.31 33.19 13.87
CA LEU A 175 5.14 31.88 13.21
C LEU A 175 3.74 31.72 12.59
N LYS A 176 2.69 32.30 13.19
CA LYS A 176 1.34 32.31 12.63
C LYS A 176 1.26 33.13 11.33
N ASP A 177 1.99 34.24 11.27
CA ASP A 177 1.99 35.12 10.10
C ASP A 177 2.80 34.54 8.94
N GLU A 178 3.88 33.80 9.24
CA GLU A 178 4.77 33.22 8.23
C GLU A 178 4.34 31.83 7.74
N MET A 179 3.65 31.05 8.58
CA MET A 179 3.28 29.66 8.27
C MET A 179 1.79 29.56 8.05
N ASP A 180 1.39 29.29 6.80
CA ASP A 180 0.01 28.89 6.49
C ASP A 180 -0.16 27.38 6.65
N PRO A 181 -0.87 26.87 7.69
CA PRO A 181 -1.02 25.43 7.90
C PRO A 181 -1.75 24.70 6.77
N ASP A 182 -2.52 25.39 5.94
CA ASP A 182 -3.23 24.77 4.81
C ASP A 182 -2.29 24.40 3.66
N ASP A 183 -1.12 25.02 3.58
CA ASP A 183 -0.08 24.73 2.60
C ASP A 183 0.83 23.55 2.97
N TYR A 184 0.67 22.98 4.17
CA TYR A 184 1.52 21.88 4.66
C TYR A 184 0.97 20.48 4.31
N PRO A 185 1.86 19.48 4.16
CA PRO A 185 3.32 19.57 4.18
C PRO A 185 3.92 19.99 2.82
N LEU A 186 3.08 20.41 1.86
CA LEU A 186 3.47 20.54 0.46
C LEU A 186 4.38 21.73 0.17
N ARG A 187 4.36 22.82 0.94
CA ARG A 187 5.30 23.95 0.74
C ARG A 187 6.61 23.85 1.50
N SER A 188 6.65 23.07 2.57
CA SER A 188 7.85 22.88 3.38
C SER A 188 9.01 22.26 2.58
N GLU A 189 10.24 22.67 2.85
CA GLU A 189 11.45 22.01 2.34
C GLU A 189 11.75 20.69 3.08
N SER A 190 11.24 20.52 4.30
CA SER A 190 11.39 19.28 5.09
C SER A 190 10.68 18.08 4.45
N VAL A 191 9.79 18.32 3.48
CA VAL A 191 9.14 17.26 2.69
C VAL A 191 10.06 16.66 1.63
N LEU A 192 11.21 17.29 1.34
CA LEU A 192 12.17 16.79 0.37
C LEU A 192 13.17 15.84 1.03
N GLY A 193 13.36 14.67 0.41
CA GLY A 193 14.40 13.75 0.82
C GLY A 193 15.79 14.29 0.47
N ARG A 194 16.81 13.93 1.25
CA ARG A 194 18.22 14.32 0.97
C ARG A 194 18.74 13.88 -0.40
N CYS A 195 18.07 12.92 -1.04
CA CYS A 195 18.36 12.45 -2.40
C CYS A 195 17.80 13.35 -3.51
N CYS A 196 16.77 14.15 -3.22
CA CYS A 196 16.12 15.00 -4.21
C CYS A 196 17.11 16.00 -4.86
N PRO A 197 17.93 16.77 -4.11
CA PRO A 197 18.89 17.70 -4.73
C PRO A 197 19.96 17.01 -5.58
N ALA A 198 20.30 15.76 -5.27
CA ALA A 198 21.25 14.98 -6.07
C ALA A 198 20.60 14.47 -7.37
N LEU A 199 19.32 14.08 -7.31
CA LEU A 199 18.54 13.63 -8.46
C LEU A 199 18.20 14.77 -9.42
N GLN A 200 17.86 15.96 -8.90
CA GLN A 200 17.58 17.15 -9.73
C GLN A 200 18.77 17.60 -10.60
N LYS A 201 20.00 17.14 -10.28
CA LYS A 201 21.20 17.40 -11.08
C LYS A 201 21.42 16.36 -12.19
N LEU A 202 20.58 15.32 -12.26
CA LEU A 202 20.67 14.29 -13.29
C LEU A 202 19.74 14.61 -14.45
N ASP A 203 20.10 14.12 -15.62
CA ASP A 203 19.25 14.18 -16.81
C ASP A 203 17.93 13.42 -16.55
N PRO A 204 16.76 13.97 -16.92
CA PRO A 204 15.47 13.29 -16.79
C PRO A 204 15.45 11.86 -17.35
N GLU A 205 16.19 11.57 -18.43
CA GLU A 205 16.27 10.22 -18.99
C GLU A 205 17.00 9.24 -18.05
N VAL A 206 18.00 9.72 -17.30
CA VAL A 206 18.72 8.91 -16.31
C VAL A 206 17.81 8.59 -15.12
N ILE A 207 17.01 9.55 -14.68
CA ILE A 207 16.00 9.34 -13.63
C ILE A 207 14.96 8.32 -14.08
N ALA A 208 14.48 8.46 -15.32
CA ALA A 208 13.54 7.53 -15.92
C ALA A 208 14.10 6.10 -15.98
N GLY A 209 15.35 5.93 -16.44
CA GLY A 209 16.03 4.62 -16.48
C GLY A 209 16.27 4.01 -15.10
N LEU A 210 16.56 4.84 -14.08
CA LEU A 210 16.63 4.39 -12.68
C LEU A 210 15.26 3.85 -12.23
N LEU A 211 14.19 4.60 -12.44
CA LEU A 211 12.85 4.18 -12.04
C LEU A 211 12.37 2.93 -12.81
N ASP A 212 12.68 2.83 -14.10
CA ASP A 212 12.41 1.65 -14.90
C ASP A 212 13.12 0.43 -14.29
N SER A 213 14.42 0.50 -14.02
CA SER A 213 15.15 -0.63 -13.43
C SER A 213 14.65 -0.98 -12.01
N ALA A 214 14.24 -0.02 -11.19
CA ALA A 214 13.64 -0.31 -9.87
C ALA A 214 12.30 -1.03 -10.02
N GLY A 215 11.49 -0.62 -11.00
CA GLY A 215 10.23 -1.26 -11.32
C GLY A 215 10.43 -2.72 -11.76
N GLU A 216 11.43 -2.96 -12.60
CA GLU A 216 11.78 -4.32 -13.04
C GLU A 216 12.26 -5.19 -11.88
N ASP A 217 13.13 -4.65 -11.02
CA ASP A 217 13.63 -5.39 -9.85
C ASP A 217 12.47 -5.75 -8.91
N ARG A 218 11.50 -4.85 -8.73
CA ARG A 218 10.27 -5.13 -7.99
C ARG A 218 9.42 -6.23 -8.64
N MET A 219 9.32 -6.27 -9.96
CA MET A 219 8.62 -7.34 -10.68
C MET A 219 9.31 -8.70 -10.44
N ARG A 220 10.63 -8.74 -10.58
CA ARG A 220 11.45 -9.94 -10.36
C ARG A 220 11.31 -10.46 -8.93
N GLU A 221 11.30 -9.58 -7.93
CA GLU A 221 11.08 -9.98 -6.53
C GLU A 221 9.70 -10.61 -6.32
N LYS A 222 8.66 -10.04 -6.93
CA LYS A 222 7.31 -10.64 -6.86
C LYS A 222 7.29 -12.01 -7.53
N ALA A 223 7.81 -12.13 -8.75
CA ALA A 223 7.88 -13.40 -9.47
C ALA A 223 8.67 -14.45 -8.67
N ALA A 224 9.83 -14.10 -8.12
CA ALA A 224 10.62 -14.99 -7.28
C ALA A 224 9.87 -15.42 -6.00
N CYS A 225 9.10 -14.51 -5.39
CA CYS A 225 8.23 -14.86 -4.27
C CYS A 225 7.15 -15.86 -4.69
N ARG A 226 6.46 -15.63 -5.82
CA ARG A 226 5.45 -16.56 -6.37
C ARG A 226 6.03 -17.92 -6.70
N LEU A 227 7.26 -17.96 -7.25
CA LEU A 227 7.98 -19.20 -7.53
C LEU A 227 8.25 -20.00 -6.25
N LYS A 228 8.74 -19.34 -5.19
CA LYS A 228 8.98 -19.97 -3.88
C LYS A 228 7.70 -20.46 -3.21
N SER A 229 6.60 -19.74 -3.39
CA SER A 229 5.29 -20.13 -2.86
C SER A 229 4.60 -21.23 -3.69
N SER A 230 5.17 -21.66 -4.83
CA SER A 230 4.64 -22.79 -5.60
C SER A 230 4.92 -24.11 -4.88
N GLY A 231 4.12 -24.38 -3.83
CA GLY A 231 4.09 -25.64 -3.09
C GLY A 231 3.21 -26.69 -3.78
N PRO A 232 2.65 -27.65 -3.02
CA PRO A 232 1.79 -28.72 -3.56
C PRO A 232 0.60 -28.21 -4.39
N GLY A 233 0.02 -27.06 -4.03
CA GLY A 233 -1.12 -26.45 -4.76
C GLY A 233 -0.78 -25.86 -6.13
N GLY A 234 0.48 -25.87 -6.56
CA GLY A 234 0.89 -25.43 -7.89
C GLY A 234 0.70 -23.92 -8.14
N PHE A 235 0.87 -23.50 -9.40
CA PHE A 235 0.77 -22.09 -9.77
C PHE A 235 -0.67 -21.56 -9.88
N GLU A 236 -1.66 -22.42 -10.08
CA GLU A 236 -3.07 -22.00 -10.06
C GLU A 236 -3.45 -21.47 -8.67
N GLN A 237 -3.11 -22.22 -7.61
CA GLN A 237 -3.32 -21.79 -6.23
C GLN A 237 -2.58 -20.47 -5.94
N VAL A 238 -1.32 -20.34 -6.38
CA VAL A 238 -0.53 -19.10 -6.17
C VAL A 238 -1.15 -17.90 -6.91
N CYS A 239 -1.68 -18.10 -8.11
CA CYS A 239 -2.35 -17.06 -8.89
C CYS A 239 -3.66 -16.63 -8.20
N TYR A 240 -4.48 -17.61 -7.81
CA TYR A 240 -5.72 -17.44 -7.06
C TYR A 240 -5.50 -16.69 -5.74
N GLU A 241 -4.55 -17.12 -4.92
CA GLU A 241 -4.15 -16.45 -3.68
C GLU A 241 -3.76 -14.99 -3.91
N GLY A 242 -2.96 -14.72 -4.95
CA GLY A 242 -2.57 -13.35 -5.31
C GLY A 242 -3.75 -12.48 -5.73
N MET A 243 -4.74 -13.05 -6.44
CA MET A 243 -5.96 -12.33 -6.83
C MET A 243 -6.82 -11.98 -5.61
N MET A 244 -7.01 -12.94 -4.70
CA MET A 244 -7.75 -12.74 -3.46
C MET A 244 -7.05 -11.69 -2.58
N GLU A 245 -5.74 -11.79 -2.39
CA GLU A 245 -4.92 -10.81 -1.69
C GLU A 245 -5.11 -9.39 -2.29
N ALA A 246 -5.12 -9.26 -3.62
CA ALA A 246 -5.31 -7.98 -4.30
C ALA A 246 -6.74 -7.39 -4.14
N LEU A 247 -7.75 -8.26 -3.98
CA LEU A 247 -9.14 -7.87 -3.71
C LEU A 247 -9.33 -7.35 -2.28
N GLY A 248 -8.51 -7.80 -1.32
CA GLY A 248 -8.50 -7.31 0.06
C GLY A 248 -7.89 -5.93 0.26
N TYR A 249 -7.33 -5.30 -0.79
CA TYR A 249 -6.61 -4.02 -0.68
C TYR A 249 -5.48 -4.10 0.39
N LYS A 250 -4.97 -2.93 0.81
CA LYS A 250 -3.96 -2.83 1.86
C LYS A 250 -4.44 -3.41 3.20
N ASN A 251 -5.69 -3.12 3.59
CA ASN A 251 -6.18 -3.39 4.94
C ASN A 251 -6.60 -4.86 5.15
N ASN A 252 -7.22 -5.48 4.14
CA ASN A 252 -7.77 -6.84 4.25
C ASN A 252 -7.02 -7.85 3.38
N GLY A 253 -5.94 -7.46 2.67
CA GLY A 253 -5.15 -8.35 1.82
C GLY A 253 -4.68 -9.64 2.53
N PRO A 254 -4.08 -9.55 3.74
CA PRO A 254 -3.68 -10.74 4.49
C PRO A 254 -4.85 -11.67 4.85
N VAL A 255 -6.01 -11.11 5.20
CA VAL A 255 -7.21 -11.88 5.57
C VAL A 255 -7.81 -12.57 4.35
N PHE A 256 -7.85 -11.89 3.19
CA PHE A 256 -8.25 -12.51 1.93
C PHE A 256 -7.30 -13.62 1.48
N LEU A 257 -5.99 -13.46 1.73
CA LEU A 257 -5.00 -14.50 1.46
C LEU A 257 -5.21 -15.72 2.37
N GLU A 258 -5.47 -15.51 3.67
CA GLU A 258 -5.83 -16.59 4.61
C GLU A 258 -7.09 -17.32 4.13
N LEU A 259 -8.12 -16.57 3.72
CA LEU A 259 -9.36 -17.13 3.18
C LEU A 259 -9.12 -17.97 1.92
N ALA A 260 -8.28 -17.51 0.99
CA ALA A 260 -7.93 -18.24 -0.23
C ALA A 260 -7.12 -19.52 0.02
N ARG A 261 -6.41 -19.61 1.15
CA ARG A 261 -5.73 -20.84 1.56
C ARG A 261 -6.67 -21.83 2.22
N ARG A 262 -7.66 -21.31 2.95
CA ARG A 262 -8.70 -22.11 3.59
C ARG A 262 -9.69 -22.69 2.59
N VAL A 263 -9.96 -21.96 1.50
CA VAL A 263 -10.80 -22.41 0.39
C VAL A 263 -9.90 -22.53 -0.85
N PRO A 264 -9.17 -23.65 -1.03
CA PRO A 264 -8.24 -23.81 -2.14
C PRO A 264 -8.91 -23.65 -3.51
N CYS A 265 -8.13 -23.27 -4.52
CA CYS A 265 -8.58 -23.09 -5.90
C CYS A 265 -9.24 -24.36 -6.46
N GLU A 266 -8.75 -25.53 -6.09
CA GLU A 266 -9.35 -26.82 -6.48
C GLU A 266 -10.76 -26.97 -5.92
N THR A 267 -10.97 -26.62 -4.64
CA THR A 267 -12.30 -26.59 -4.02
C THR A 267 -13.22 -25.60 -4.73
N VAL A 268 -12.73 -24.41 -5.08
CA VAL A 268 -13.50 -23.42 -5.83
C VAL A 268 -13.98 -23.98 -7.19
N ILE A 269 -13.14 -24.76 -7.87
CA ILE A 269 -13.49 -25.38 -9.15
C ILE A 269 -14.50 -26.52 -8.95
N SER A 270 -14.28 -27.38 -7.95
CA SER A 270 -15.12 -28.56 -7.72
C SER A 270 -16.56 -28.20 -7.30
N VAL A 271 -16.74 -27.14 -6.50
CA VAL A 271 -18.07 -26.78 -5.99
C VAL A 271 -18.99 -26.16 -7.05
N VAL A 272 -18.42 -25.66 -8.15
CA VAL A 272 -19.17 -25.09 -9.28
C VAL A 272 -19.31 -26.02 -10.47
N GLU A 273 -18.81 -27.25 -10.36
CA GLU A 273 -18.88 -28.23 -11.42
C GLU A 273 -20.35 -28.60 -11.71
N GLY A 274 -20.71 -28.63 -13.00
CA GLY A 274 -22.09 -28.92 -13.43
C GLY A 274 -23.10 -27.78 -13.25
N LEU A 275 -22.76 -26.72 -12.50
CA LEU A 275 -23.66 -25.58 -12.29
C LEU A 275 -23.67 -24.63 -13.49
N ASN A 276 -24.81 -23.97 -13.72
CA ASN A 276 -24.84 -22.83 -14.65
C ASN A 276 -24.14 -21.60 -14.03
N LYS A 277 -23.91 -20.56 -14.84
CA LYS A 277 -23.14 -19.38 -14.40
C LYS A 277 -23.73 -18.69 -13.16
N LYS A 278 -25.06 -18.58 -13.10
CA LYS A 278 -25.76 -17.85 -12.04
C LYS A 278 -25.76 -18.65 -10.74
N GLU A 279 -25.96 -19.96 -10.84
CA GLU A 279 -25.85 -20.91 -9.72
C GLU A 279 -24.41 -20.95 -9.19
N ALA A 280 -23.42 -21.10 -10.07
CA ALA A 280 -22.01 -21.11 -9.69
C ALA A 280 -21.58 -19.82 -8.96
N ALA A 281 -21.99 -18.65 -9.48
CA ALA A 281 -21.72 -17.39 -8.81
C ALA A 281 -22.38 -17.33 -7.42
N MET A 282 -23.65 -17.75 -7.29
CA MET A 282 -24.35 -17.78 -6.00
C MET A 282 -23.71 -18.75 -5.01
N GLU A 283 -23.30 -19.93 -5.48
CA GLU A 283 -22.64 -20.95 -4.66
C GLU A 283 -21.31 -20.44 -4.09
N LEU A 284 -20.50 -19.80 -4.94
CA LEU A 284 -19.25 -19.19 -4.50
C LEU A 284 -19.47 -18.00 -3.55
N GLN A 285 -20.50 -17.19 -3.78
CA GLN A 285 -20.85 -16.11 -2.84
C GLN A 285 -21.21 -16.67 -1.48
N SER A 286 -22.07 -17.70 -1.43
CA SER A 286 -22.46 -18.40 -0.20
C SER A 286 -21.25 -18.97 0.53
N LEU A 287 -20.38 -19.68 -0.21
CA LEU A 287 -19.13 -20.25 0.32
C LEU A 287 -18.23 -19.18 0.94
N PHE A 288 -17.89 -18.12 0.20
CA PHE A 288 -16.96 -17.11 0.70
C PHE A 288 -17.53 -16.26 1.82
N LEU A 289 -18.81 -15.87 1.76
CA LEU A 289 -19.45 -15.12 2.83
C LEU A 289 -19.51 -15.93 4.11
N SER A 290 -19.80 -17.23 4.01
CA SER A 290 -19.81 -18.12 5.16
C SER A 290 -18.40 -18.37 5.69
N ALA A 291 -17.43 -18.71 4.83
CA ALA A 291 -16.04 -18.91 5.26
C ALA A 291 -15.39 -17.66 5.88
N ALA A 292 -15.85 -16.46 5.49
CA ALA A 292 -15.44 -15.19 6.09
C ALA A 292 -16.23 -14.84 7.38
N GLY A 293 -17.30 -15.56 7.71
CA GLY A 293 -18.16 -15.26 8.86
C GLY A 293 -19.08 -14.07 8.67
N PHE A 294 -19.35 -13.68 7.42
CA PHE A 294 -20.31 -12.62 7.08
C PHE A 294 -21.72 -13.14 6.83
N PHE A 295 -21.92 -14.45 6.76
CA PHE A 295 -23.24 -15.01 6.56
C PHE A 295 -24.09 -14.80 7.83
N PRO A 296 -25.31 -14.23 7.72
CA PRO A 296 -26.15 -14.01 8.88
C PRO A 296 -26.54 -15.34 9.54
N ILE A 297 -26.15 -15.52 10.80
CA ILE A 297 -26.56 -16.66 11.63
C ILE A 297 -28.05 -16.53 12.02
N ALA A 298 -28.57 -15.30 12.05
CA ALA A 298 -29.88 -14.94 12.57
C ALA A 298 -31.06 -15.13 11.59
N LEU A 299 -30.96 -15.97 10.56
CA LEU A 299 -32.17 -16.33 9.79
C LEU A 299 -33.12 -17.25 10.59
N ASP A 300 -32.65 -17.84 11.70
CA ASP A 300 -33.45 -18.70 12.59
C ASP A 300 -34.06 -17.96 13.81
N GLU A 301 -33.70 -16.71 14.09
CA GLU A 301 -34.26 -15.94 15.22
C GLU A 301 -35.03 -14.71 14.71
N GLU A 302 -36.14 -14.36 15.38
CA GLU A 302 -37.14 -13.33 15.04
C GLU A 302 -36.61 -11.90 14.74
N LYS A 303 -35.29 -11.68 14.72
CA LYS A 303 -34.63 -10.44 14.33
C LYS A 303 -34.08 -10.57 12.90
N GLY A 304 -34.95 -10.35 11.92
CA GLY A 304 -34.67 -10.48 10.48
C GLY A 304 -33.36 -9.82 9.99
N VAL A 305 -32.89 -10.26 8.82
CA VAL A 305 -31.63 -9.81 8.19
C VAL A 305 -31.86 -8.48 7.47
N GLY A 306 -32.05 -7.40 8.23
CA GLY A 306 -32.12 -6.05 7.66
C GLY A 306 -33.35 -5.82 6.77
N THR A 307 -33.13 -5.60 5.46
CA THR A 307 -34.21 -5.30 4.48
C THR A 307 -34.77 -6.57 3.84
N GLY A 308 -35.99 -6.54 3.29
CA GLY A 308 -36.57 -7.70 2.60
C GLY A 308 -35.72 -8.22 1.42
N GLU A 309 -35.00 -7.35 0.71
CA GLU A 309 -34.05 -7.75 -0.34
C GLU A 309 -32.84 -8.53 0.22
N ALA A 310 -32.38 -8.15 1.42
CA ALA A 310 -31.26 -8.82 2.10
C ALA A 310 -31.67 -10.21 2.62
N GLU A 311 -32.89 -10.35 3.14
CA GLU A 311 -33.47 -11.64 3.54
C GLU A 311 -33.65 -12.58 2.35
N GLU A 312 -34.17 -12.07 1.22
CA GLU A 312 -34.32 -12.86 0.00
C GLU A 312 -32.97 -13.38 -0.53
N TYR A 313 -31.97 -12.49 -0.61
CA TYR A 313 -30.63 -12.88 -1.02
C TYR A 313 -30.02 -13.91 -0.06
N ALA A 314 -30.14 -13.70 1.26
CA ALA A 314 -29.61 -14.62 2.25
C ALA A 314 -30.26 -16.01 2.15
N ARG A 315 -31.58 -16.09 1.98
CA ARG A 315 -32.30 -17.35 1.76
C ARG A 315 -31.85 -18.07 0.48
N MET A 316 -31.68 -17.33 -0.62
CA MET A 316 -31.17 -17.90 -1.88
C MET A 316 -29.76 -18.46 -1.70
N ALA A 317 -28.86 -17.73 -1.04
CA ALA A 317 -27.51 -18.17 -0.78
C ALA A 317 -27.44 -19.37 0.19
N MET A 318 -28.33 -19.45 1.19
CA MET A 318 -28.45 -20.62 2.07
C MET A 318 -28.90 -21.87 1.31
N ASN A 319 -29.93 -21.74 0.46
CA ASN A 319 -30.50 -22.87 -0.27
C ASN A 319 -29.56 -23.44 -1.33
N THR A 320 -28.61 -22.63 -1.81
CA THR A 320 -27.65 -23.07 -2.84
C THR A 320 -26.51 -23.89 -2.23
N ARG A 321 -26.17 -23.61 -0.96
CA ARG A 321 -24.99 -24.13 -0.26
C ARG A 321 -24.86 -25.64 -0.40
N SER A 322 -23.83 -26.08 -1.13
CA SER A 322 -23.56 -27.50 -1.36
C SER A 322 -23.27 -28.21 -0.03
N ALA A 323 -24.00 -29.30 0.21
CA ALA A 323 -23.75 -30.22 1.33
C ALA A 323 -22.35 -30.85 1.31
N THR A 324 -21.66 -30.76 0.15
CA THR A 324 -20.31 -31.29 -0.09
C THR A 324 -19.23 -30.50 0.65
N ILE A 325 -19.48 -29.22 0.94
CA ILE A 325 -18.54 -28.39 1.66
C ILE A 325 -18.69 -28.72 3.16
N GLY A 326 -17.68 -29.39 3.71
CA GLY A 326 -17.70 -29.84 5.11
C GLY A 326 -18.00 -28.68 6.07
N GLN A 327 -18.77 -28.97 7.14
CA GLN A 327 -19.13 -27.97 8.15
C GLN A 327 -17.90 -27.24 8.75
N GLU A 328 -16.70 -27.81 8.68
CA GLU A 328 -15.46 -27.19 9.15
C GLU A 328 -15.10 -25.88 8.42
N ILE A 329 -15.36 -25.77 7.12
CA ILE A 329 -15.17 -24.50 6.37
C ILE A 329 -16.18 -23.43 6.84
N PHE A 330 -17.26 -23.86 7.49
CA PHE A 330 -18.32 -22.99 7.98
C PHE A 330 -18.29 -22.75 9.49
N ARG A 331 -17.49 -23.49 10.27
CA ARG A 331 -17.46 -23.39 11.74
C ARG A 331 -16.50 -22.32 12.26
N ASN A 332 -15.40 -22.03 11.55
CA ASN A 332 -14.40 -21.07 12.02
C ASN A 332 -14.60 -19.68 11.40
N HIS A 333 -15.67 -19.00 11.78
CA HIS A 333 -15.89 -17.59 11.42
C HIS A 333 -14.85 -16.70 12.12
N ALA A 334 -14.30 -15.73 11.40
CA ALA A 334 -13.43 -14.70 12.00
C ALA A 334 -13.71 -13.30 11.42
N PRO A 335 -14.98 -12.83 11.42
CA PRO A 335 -15.34 -11.52 10.87
C PRO A 335 -14.56 -10.37 11.54
N GLU A 336 -14.15 -10.54 12.80
CA GLU A 336 -13.36 -9.58 13.58
C GLU A 336 -11.96 -9.33 13.01
N LYS A 337 -11.44 -10.24 12.17
CA LYS A 337 -10.17 -10.02 11.46
C LYS A 337 -10.31 -9.01 10.33
N PHE A 338 -11.52 -8.77 9.81
CA PHE A 338 -11.74 -7.85 8.71
C PHE A 338 -11.86 -6.40 9.21
N LEU A 339 -11.06 -5.53 8.60
CA LEU A 339 -11.01 -4.11 8.89
C LEU A 339 -11.93 -3.32 7.96
N PHE A 340 -12.97 -2.72 8.54
CA PHE A 340 -13.91 -1.82 7.85
C PHE A 340 -13.48 -0.35 7.96
N ALA A 341 -12.84 0.02 9.06
CA ALA A 341 -12.33 1.36 9.27
C ALA A 341 -11.35 1.76 8.16
N GLY A 342 -11.57 2.92 7.55
CA GLY A 342 -10.76 3.42 6.43
C GLY A 342 -11.01 2.75 5.08
N CYS A 343 -11.93 1.80 4.99
CA CYS A 343 -12.40 1.27 3.72
C CYS A 343 -13.57 2.10 3.21
N ARG A 344 -13.55 2.47 1.93
CA ARG A 344 -14.76 2.99 1.29
C ARG A 344 -15.82 1.89 1.26
N PRO A 345 -17.12 2.17 1.45
CA PRO A 345 -18.17 1.14 1.44
C PRO A 345 -18.17 0.22 0.21
N ALA A 346 -17.91 0.77 -0.98
CA ALA A 346 -17.76 -0.01 -2.21
C ALA A 346 -16.53 -0.95 -2.25
N ASN A 347 -15.66 -0.89 -1.23
CA ASN A 347 -14.49 -1.74 -1.05
C ASN A 347 -14.62 -2.67 0.16
N TYR A 348 -15.79 -2.73 0.78
CA TYR A 348 -16.01 -3.63 1.91
C TYR A 348 -15.80 -5.10 1.51
N PRO A 349 -15.30 -5.93 2.45
CA PRO A 349 -15.01 -7.34 2.19
C PRO A 349 -16.16 -8.09 1.52
N GLN A 350 -17.40 -7.91 1.97
CA GLN A 350 -18.56 -8.62 1.40
C GLN A 350 -18.75 -8.33 -0.09
N VAL A 351 -18.70 -7.05 -0.48
CA VAL A 351 -18.77 -6.62 -1.90
C VAL A 351 -17.63 -7.21 -2.72
N ARG A 352 -16.43 -7.31 -2.12
CA ARG A 352 -15.24 -7.86 -2.79
C ARG A 352 -15.30 -9.37 -2.94
N LEU A 353 -15.85 -10.09 -1.97
CA LEU A 353 -16.12 -11.52 -2.06
C LEU A 353 -17.18 -11.84 -3.12
N ALA A 354 -18.23 -11.01 -3.21
CA ALA A 354 -19.21 -11.12 -4.28
C ALA A 354 -18.56 -10.94 -5.67
N GLY A 355 -17.71 -9.92 -5.83
CA GLY A 355 -16.92 -9.75 -7.05
C GLY A 355 -15.97 -10.92 -7.33
N ALA A 356 -15.37 -11.51 -6.29
CA ALA A 356 -14.49 -12.67 -6.42
C ALA A 356 -15.26 -13.88 -6.97
N ALA A 357 -16.46 -14.15 -6.49
CA ALA A 357 -17.30 -15.25 -6.92
C ALA A 357 -17.53 -15.25 -8.45
N TYR A 358 -17.89 -14.11 -9.04
CA TYR A 358 -18.06 -14.00 -10.49
C TYR A 358 -16.75 -14.17 -11.28
N LEU A 359 -15.61 -13.73 -10.73
CA LEU A 359 -14.31 -13.98 -11.37
C LEU A 359 -13.95 -15.46 -11.36
N LEU A 360 -14.17 -16.12 -10.23
CA LEU A 360 -13.80 -17.52 -10.06
C LEU A 360 -14.73 -18.45 -10.84
N GLU A 361 -16.02 -18.11 -10.94
CA GLU A 361 -16.94 -18.73 -11.89
C GLU A 361 -16.40 -18.63 -13.32
N ARG A 362 -15.98 -17.44 -13.75
CA ARG A 362 -15.40 -17.22 -15.09
C ARG A 362 -14.15 -18.04 -15.35
N PHE A 363 -13.39 -18.37 -14.30
CA PHE A 363 -12.14 -19.13 -14.38
C PHE A 363 -12.30 -20.60 -14.00
N ARG A 364 -13.54 -21.11 -13.91
CA ARG A 364 -13.84 -22.49 -13.48
C ARG A 364 -13.20 -23.57 -14.35
N GLU A 365 -12.91 -23.28 -15.62
CA GLU A 365 -12.25 -24.21 -16.54
C GLU A 365 -10.73 -24.25 -16.34
N GLY A 366 -10.30 -24.69 -15.16
CA GLY A 366 -8.90 -24.97 -14.84
C GLY A 366 -8.13 -23.85 -14.15
N GLY A 367 -8.79 -22.75 -13.78
CA GLY A 367 -8.23 -21.72 -12.90
C GLY A 367 -7.73 -20.45 -13.63
N PRO A 368 -7.42 -19.40 -12.85
CA PRO A 368 -7.08 -18.09 -13.39
C PRO A 368 -5.77 -18.09 -14.18
N LEU A 369 -4.74 -18.84 -13.79
CA LEU A 369 -3.45 -18.80 -14.49
C LEU A 369 -3.60 -19.37 -15.91
N LYS A 370 -4.20 -20.56 -16.05
CA LYS A 370 -4.47 -21.20 -17.34
C LYS A 370 -5.32 -20.31 -18.23
N PHE A 371 -6.36 -19.68 -17.66
CA PHE A 371 -7.20 -18.73 -18.40
C PHE A 371 -6.39 -17.57 -18.99
N PHE A 372 -5.57 -16.88 -18.18
CA PHE A 372 -4.76 -15.76 -18.69
C PHE A 372 -3.60 -16.21 -19.59
N MET A 373 -3.04 -17.40 -19.36
CA MET A 373 -2.04 -18.00 -20.23
C MET A 373 -2.62 -18.25 -21.64
N TYR A 374 -3.83 -18.79 -21.73
CA TYR A 374 -4.54 -18.97 -22.99
C TYR A 374 -4.76 -17.64 -23.71
N LEU A 375 -5.29 -16.62 -23.01
CA LEU A 375 -5.52 -15.31 -23.59
C LEU A 375 -4.24 -14.66 -24.14
N ILE A 376 -3.15 -14.68 -23.38
CA ILE A 376 -1.88 -14.04 -23.77
C ILE A 376 -1.20 -14.81 -24.92
N SER A 377 -1.33 -16.13 -24.94
CA SER A 377 -0.80 -16.97 -26.01
C SER A 377 -1.56 -16.74 -27.33
N GLY A 378 -2.86 -16.50 -27.27
CA GLY A 378 -3.72 -16.22 -28.42
C GLY A 378 -3.59 -14.80 -29.00
N MET A 379 -2.91 -13.87 -28.31
CA MET A 379 -2.67 -12.52 -28.85
C MET A 379 -1.62 -12.57 -29.97
N ASP A 380 -1.76 -11.73 -30.99
CA ASP A 380 -0.68 -11.54 -31.96
C ASP A 380 0.47 -10.69 -31.37
N ALA A 381 1.65 -10.73 -31.99
CA ALA A 381 2.84 -10.04 -31.48
C ALA A 381 2.71 -8.51 -31.42
N ARG A 382 1.90 -7.90 -32.31
CA ARG A 382 1.64 -6.45 -32.30
C ARG A 382 0.68 -6.09 -31.18
N GLU A 383 -0.32 -6.93 -30.94
CA GLU A 383 -1.29 -6.76 -29.86
C GLU A 383 -0.60 -6.80 -28.49
N VAL A 384 0.26 -7.80 -28.24
CA VAL A 384 1.00 -7.93 -26.97
C VAL A 384 1.87 -6.70 -26.68
N CYS A 385 2.48 -6.10 -27.70
CA CYS A 385 3.30 -4.89 -27.58
C CYS A 385 2.49 -3.59 -27.45
N SER A 386 1.17 -3.64 -27.60
CA SER A 386 0.30 -2.46 -27.56
C SER A 386 -0.04 -2.02 -26.14
N ARG A 387 -0.17 -0.71 -25.92
CA ARG A 387 -0.72 -0.14 -24.67
C ARG A 387 -2.16 -0.58 -24.37
N LYS A 388 -2.86 -1.15 -25.36
CA LYS A 388 -4.23 -1.68 -25.21
C LYS A 388 -4.28 -3.09 -24.64
N ALA A 389 -3.18 -3.87 -24.69
CA ALA A 389 -3.16 -5.28 -24.29
C ALA A 389 -3.65 -5.48 -22.85
N ALA A 390 -3.05 -4.76 -21.90
CA ALA A 390 -3.45 -4.80 -20.49
C ALA A 390 -4.91 -4.39 -20.28
N GLY A 391 -5.40 -3.43 -21.06
CA GLY A 391 -6.81 -3.01 -21.02
C GLY A 391 -7.76 -4.12 -21.45
N LYS A 392 -7.43 -4.86 -22.52
CA LYS A 392 -8.20 -6.02 -23.01
C LYS A 392 -8.21 -7.14 -21.97
N LEU A 393 -7.06 -7.48 -21.40
CA LEU A 393 -6.95 -8.47 -20.32
C LEU A 393 -7.76 -8.06 -19.08
N ALA A 394 -7.72 -6.78 -18.71
CA ALA A 394 -8.45 -6.27 -17.56
C ALA A 394 -9.98 -6.34 -17.72
N LEU A 395 -10.53 -6.42 -18.94
CA LEU A 395 -11.96 -6.65 -19.14
C LEU A 395 -12.40 -8.00 -18.57
N HIS A 396 -11.53 -9.02 -18.66
CA HIS A 396 -11.78 -10.33 -18.07
C HIS A 396 -11.63 -10.36 -16.54
N LEU A 397 -11.21 -9.25 -15.91
CA LEU A 397 -11.17 -9.08 -14.45
C LEU A 397 -12.21 -8.06 -13.95
N ALA A 398 -12.93 -7.39 -14.85
CA ALA A 398 -14.02 -6.52 -14.48
C ALA A 398 -15.29 -7.36 -14.22
N VAL A 399 -16.07 -6.94 -13.23
CA VAL A 399 -17.34 -7.57 -12.83
C VAL A 399 -18.39 -6.48 -12.72
N ASP A 400 -19.38 -6.55 -13.60
CA ASP A 400 -20.44 -5.57 -13.81
C ASP A 400 -21.79 -6.30 -13.79
N GLU A 401 -22.28 -6.58 -12.59
CA GLU A 401 -23.46 -7.41 -12.34
C GLU A 401 -24.54 -6.54 -11.65
N PRO A 402 -25.32 -5.73 -12.40
CA PRO A 402 -26.21 -4.74 -11.82
C PRO A 402 -27.44 -5.35 -11.11
N SER A 403 -27.75 -6.62 -11.39
CA SER A 403 -28.81 -7.38 -10.72
C SER A 403 -28.36 -8.03 -9.42
N ASP A 404 -27.05 -8.04 -9.12
CA ASP A 404 -26.52 -8.62 -7.90
C ASP A 404 -26.83 -7.73 -6.68
N PHE A 405 -27.16 -8.34 -5.55
CA PHE A 405 -27.45 -7.64 -4.30
C PHE A 405 -26.33 -6.67 -3.91
N TRP A 406 -25.08 -7.10 -4.00
CA TRP A 406 -23.89 -6.33 -3.60
C TRP A 406 -23.52 -5.22 -4.58
N SER A 407 -24.15 -5.17 -5.75
CA SER A 407 -23.99 -4.04 -6.67
C SER A 407 -24.64 -2.77 -6.12
N SER A 408 -25.67 -2.93 -5.28
CA SER A 408 -26.47 -1.83 -4.73
C SER A 408 -26.41 -1.77 -3.19
N HIS A 409 -25.93 -2.82 -2.52
CA HIS A 409 -25.74 -2.87 -1.06
C HIS A 409 -24.27 -3.05 -0.68
N HIS A 410 -23.84 -2.39 0.39
CA HIS A 410 -22.48 -2.54 0.93
C HIS A 410 -22.43 -3.37 2.22
N SER A 411 -23.58 -3.59 2.86
CA SER A 411 -23.74 -4.38 4.08
C SER A 411 -25.18 -4.88 4.16
N TRP A 412 -25.43 -5.94 4.91
CA TRP A 412 -26.76 -6.53 5.12
C TRP A 412 -27.82 -5.54 5.59
N ALA A 413 -27.50 -4.72 6.60
CA ALA A 413 -28.39 -3.68 7.13
C ALA A 413 -28.22 -2.31 6.45
N GLY A 414 -27.43 -2.24 5.38
CA GLY A 414 -27.12 -0.98 4.69
C GLY A 414 -28.28 -0.49 3.83
N ARG A 415 -28.42 0.83 3.67
CA ARG A 415 -29.38 1.38 2.70
C ARG A 415 -28.96 1.03 1.27
N LYS A 416 -29.94 0.70 0.44
CA LYS A 416 -29.77 0.50 -1.01
C LYS A 416 -29.24 1.77 -1.66
N SER A 417 -28.19 1.63 -2.47
CA SER A 417 -27.65 2.73 -3.27
C SER A 417 -28.59 3.04 -4.45
N PRO A 418 -28.77 4.31 -4.83
CA PRO A 418 -29.67 4.69 -5.94
C PRO A 418 -29.27 4.13 -7.31
N ARG A 419 -27.99 3.79 -7.49
CA ARG A 419 -27.46 3.25 -8.74
C ARG A 419 -26.57 2.05 -8.45
N PRO A 420 -26.72 0.94 -9.18
CA PRO A 420 -25.84 -0.20 -9.06
C PRO A 420 -24.42 0.19 -9.49
N ARG A 421 -23.43 -0.44 -8.86
CA ARG A 421 -22.01 -0.23 -9.13
C ARG A 421 -21.36 -1.55 -9.52
N LYS A 422 -20.30 -1.45 -10.32
CA LYS A 422 -19.42 -2.58 -10.63
C LYS A 422 -18.83 -3.13 -9.34
N LEU A 423 -18.99 -4.44 -9.11
CA LEU A 423 -18.33 -5.15 -8.02
C LEU A 423 -16.80 -5.05 -8.17
N ILE A 424 -16.30 -5.12 -9.42
CA ILE A 424 -14.88 -4.91 -9.74
C ILE A 424 -14.77 -3.99 -10.96
N GLY A 425 -14.31 -2.76 -10.73
CA GLY A 425 -14.05 -1.78 -11.79
C GLY A 425 -12.69 -1.97 -12.49
N ARG A 426 -12.51 -1.28 -13.62
CA ARG A 426 -11.30 -1.32 -14.47
C ARG A 426 -9.99 -1.11 -13.69
N ASP A 427 -9.97 -0.11 -12.82
CA ASP A 427 -8.79 0.24 -12.02
C ASP A 427 -8.36 -0.90 -11.11
N ARG A 428 -9.32 -1.57 -10.47
CA ARG A 428 -9.06 -2.74 -9.62
C ARG A 428 -8.62 -3.94 -10.46
N ALA A 429 -9.24 -4.16 -11.62
CA ALA A 429 -8.84 -5.19 -12.57
C ALA A 429 -7.38 -5.03 -13.02
N LEU A 430 -6.93 -3.82 -13.36
CA LEU A 430 -5.52 -3.54 -13.70
C LEU A 430 -4.58 -3.81 -12.53
N VAL A 431 -4.98 -3.46 -11.29
CA VAL A 431 -4.20 -3.73 -10.08
C VAL A 431 -4.07 -5.24 -9.82
N ILE A 432 -5.13 -6.03 -10.04
CA ILE A 432 -5.10 -7.50 -9.92
C ILE A 432 -4.17 -8.08 -10.99
N LEU A 433 -4.33 -7.67 -12.25
CA LEU A 433 -3.47 -8.11 -13.36
C LEU A 433 -1.98 -7.86 -13.07
N TRP A 434 -1.65 -6.67 -12.58
CA TRP A 434 -0.28 -6.26 -12.28
C TRP A 434 0.33 -6.93 -11.04
N ASN A 435 -0.45 -7.13 -9.96
CA ASN A 435 0.08 -7.62 -8.69
C ASN A 435 -0.03 -9.14 -8.50
N ALA A 436 -0.95 -9.79 -9.21
CA ALA A 436 -1.23 -11.22 -9.07
C ALA A 436 -0.88 -12.00 -10.33
N ILE A 437 -1.53 -11.69 -11.45
CA ILE A 437 -1.50 -12.54 -12.65
C ILE A 437 -0.16 -12.44 -13.37
N LEU A 438 0.30 -11.24 -13.75
CA LEU A 438 1.55 -11.09 -14.50
C LEU A 438 2.79 -11.60 -13.71
N PRO A 439 2.94 -11.31 -12.40
CA PRO A 439 4.05 -11.87 -11.63
C PRO A 439 4.02 -13.40 -11.54
N THR A 440 2.82 -13.99 -11.45
CA THR A 440 2.67 -15.46 -11.38
C THR A 440 2.95 -16.10 -12.73
N LEU A 441 2.48 -15.53 -13.84
CA LEU A 441 2.81 -15.99 -15.19
C LEU A 441 4.31 -15.87 -15.48
N SER A 442 4.96 -14.79 -15.03
CA SER A 442 6.42 -14.65 -15.16
C SER A 442 7.18 -15.70 -14.36
N ALA A 443 6.71 -16.03 -13.15
CA ALA A 443 7.30 -17.10 -12.34
C ALA A 443 7.09 -18.49 -12.98
N TYR A 444 5.88 -18.74 -13.50
CA TYR A 444 5.54 -19.97 -14.22
C TYR A 444 6.40 -20.14 -15.47
N SER A 445 6.48 -19.12 -16.34
CA SER A 445 7.25 -19.19 -17.59
C SER A 445 8.73 -19.46 -17.33
N GLN A 446 9.30 -18.87 -16.29
CA GLN A 446 10.68 -19.14 -15.85
C GLN A 446 10.86 -20.59 -15.39
N LYS A 447 9.95 -21.13 -14.58
CA LYS A 447 10.02 -22.53 -14.10
C LYS A 447 9.85 -23.53 -15.24
N ALA A 448 8.95 -23.23 -16.18
CA ALA A 448 8.63 -24.08 -17.33
C ALA A 448 9.65 -23.95 -18.47
N GLY A 449 10.51 -22.93 -18.47
CA GLY A 449 11.42 -22.64 -19.58
C GLY A 449 10.71 -22.10 -20.83
N ASP A 450 9.50 -21.55 -20.69
CA ASP A 450 8.72 -21.01 -21.80
C ASP A 450 9.14 -19.57 -22.14
N ALA A 451 10.13 -19.46 -23.02
CA ALA A 451 10.69 -18.18 -23.46
C ALA A 451 9.67 -17.30 -24.23
N ASN A 452 8.69 -17.91 -24.91
CA ASN A 452 7.67 -17.18 -25.65
C ASN A 452 6.68 -16.49 -24.70
N LEU A 453 6.16 -17.25 -23.73
CA LEU A 453 5.29 -16.69 -22.69
C LEU A 453 6.02 -15.63 -21.87
N GLU A 454 7.28 -15.88 -21.49
CA GLU A 454 8.10 -14.91 -20.76
C GLU A 454 8.23 -13.58 -21.52
N ALA A 455 8.58 -13.64 -22.81
CA ALA A 455 8.70 -12.45 -23.66
C ALA A 455 7.38 -11.69 -23.79
N ARG A 456 6.25 -12.41 -23.93
CA ARG A 456 4.92 -11.80 -24.03
C ARG A 456 4.48 -11.11 -22.74
N VAL A 457 4.68 -11.77 -21.60
CA VAL A 457 4.42 -11.19 -20.28
C VAL A 457 5.29 -9.95 -20.06
N GLY A 458 6.58 -10.02 -20.41
CA GLY A 458 7.50 -8.89 -20.36
C GLY A 458 7.02 -7.70 -21.20
N ALA A 459 6.59 -7.94 -22.44
CA ALA A 459 6.08 -6.91 -23.34
C ALA A 459 4.80 -6.23 -22.83
N ILE A 460 3.85 -7.00 -22.28
CA ILE A 460 2.64 -6.46 -21.64
C ILE A 460 3.01 -5.61 -20.43
N TYR A 461 3.96 -6.09 -19.61
CA TYR A 461 4.40 -5.39 -18.41
C TYR A 461 5.11 -4.06 -18.74
N SER A 462 5.95 -4.02 -19.77
CA SER A 462 6.63 -2.80 -20.23
C SER A 462 5.68 -1.76 -20.82
N ASN A 463 4.58 -2.19 -21.46
CA ASN A 463 3.60 -1.29 -22.08
C ASN A 463 2.35 -1.05 -21.22
N PHE A 464 2.38 -1.48 -19.96
CA PHE A 464 1.23 -1.42 -19.07
C PHE A 464 0.81 0.04 -18.79
N PRO A 465 -0.50 0.37 -18.85
CA PRO A 465 -0.99 1.71 -18.59
C PRO A 465 -0.74 2.12 -17.14
N LEU A 466 -0.77 3.42 -16.85
CA LEU A 466 -0.67 3.91 -15.48
C LEU A 466 -1.67 3.23 -14.56
N LEU A 467 -1.19 2.82 -13.39
CA LEU A 467 -2.02 2.29 -12.33
C LEU A 467 -2.64 3.44 -11.52
N PRO A 468 -3.77 3.18 -10.81
CA PRO A 468 -4.35 4.13 -9.88
C PRO A 468 -3.32 4.61 -8.85
N GLU A 469 -3.43 5.89 -8.50
CA GLU A 469 -2.48 6.53 -7.59
C GLU A 469 -2.43 5.84 -6.22
N ASN A 470 -1.22 5.69 -5.70
CA ASN A 470 -0.94 5.15 -4.39
C ASN A 470 -0.36 6.25 -3.49
N SER A 471 -0.70 6.25 -2.20
CA SER A 471 -0.17 7.25 -1.25
C SER A 471 1.36 7.26 -1.19
N VAL A 472 2.01 6.10 -1.30
CA VAL A 472 3.47 5.99 -1.38
C VAL A 472 4.02 6.61 -2.65
N GLN A 473 3.34 6.44 -3.79
CA GLN A 473 3.75 7.07 -5.04
C GLN A 473 3.66 8.60 -4.95
N GLY A 474 2.54 9.11 -4.43
CA GLY A 474 2.37 10.55 -4.21
C GLY A 474 3.44 11.12 -3.27
N PHE A 475 3.69 10.44 -2.15
CA PHE A 475 4.78 10.78 -1.24
C PHE A 475 6.15 10.78 -1.94
N MET A 476 6.47 9.73 -2.68
CA MET A 476 7.78 9.59 -3.34
C MET A 476 7.96 10.56 -4.50
N ASN A 477 6.90 11.00 -5.19
CA ASN A 477 7.01 12.06 -6.18
C ASN A 477 7.54 13.35 -5.55
N THR A 478 6.99 13.74 -4.41
CA THR A 478 7.48 14.92 -3.68
C THR A 478 8.83 14.64 -3.03
N TRP A 479 8.95 13.58 -2.25
CA TRP A 479 10.14 13.25 -1.45
C TRP A 479 11.38 12.98 -2.30
N LEU A 480 11.24 12.21 -3.38
CA LEU A 480 12.38 11.79 -4.22
C LEU A 480 12.64 12.75 -5.37
N LEU A 481 11.59 13.26 -6.01
CA LEU A 481 11.70 14.02 -7.27
C LEU A 481 11.48 15.52 -7.10
N GLY A 482 11.01 15.98 -5.93
CA GLY A 482 10.70 17.39 -5.68
C GLY A 482 9.38 17.84 -6.29
N GLU A 483 8.56 16.89 -6.74
CA GLU A 483 7.33 17.18 -7.47
C GLU A 483 6.21 17.49 -6.46
N ARG A 484 5.72 18.74 -6.50
CA ARG A 484 4.61 19.16 -5.62
C ARG A 484 3.25 18.64 -6.09
N SER A 485 3.22 18.05 -7.29
CA SER A 485 2.05 17.38 -7.87
C SER A 485 2.07 15.87 -7.59
N ARG A 486 0.88 15.25 -7.54
CA ARG A 486 0.76 13.79 -7.38
C ARG A 486 1.29 12.99 -8.57
N ARG A 487 1.51 13.65 -9.71
CA ARG A 487 2.08 13.06 -10.94
C ARG A 487 3.42 13.71 -11.24
N SER A 488 4.36 12.91 -11.74
CA SER A 488 5.65 13.40 -12.21
C SER A 488 5.81 13.01 -13.68
N PRO A 489 6.36 13.89 -14.54
CA PRO A 489 6.82 13.53 -15.87
C PRO A 489 7.80 12.34 -15.84
N ALA A 490 8.60 12.18 -14.78
CA ALA A 490 9.52 11.06 -14.63
C ALA A 490 8.82 9.75 -14.24
N ALA A 491 7.62 9.78 -13.64
CA ALA A 491 6.86 8.60 -13.21
C ALA A 491 5.62 8.36 -14.09
N ASN A 492 5.82 8.43 -15.41
CA ASN A 492 4.76 8.42 -16.43
C ASN A 492 4.39 7.03 -16.99
N SER A 493 4.86 5.95 -16.37
CA SER A 493 4.50 4.56 -16.70
C SER A 493 4.26 3.75 -15.43
N ALA A 494 3.49 2.64 -15.53
CA ALA A 494 3.29 1.74 -14.39
C ALA A 494 4.61 1.18 -13.83
N MET A 495 5.58 0.90 -14.72
CA MET A 495 6.92 0.47 -14.32
C MET A 495 7.59 1.50 -13.40
N ARG A 496 7.58 2.78 -13.79
CA ARG A 496 8.22 3.86 -13.02
C ARG A 496 7.49 4.16 -11.73
N GLN A 497 6.15 4.08 -11.74
CA GLN A 497 5.34 4.12 -10.51
C GLN A 497 5.76 3.01 -9.54
N GLN A 498 5.99 1.80 -10.03
CA GLN A 498 6.50 0.71 -9.20
C GLN A 498 7.95 0.92 -8.77
N GLY A 499 8.77 1.59 -9.59
CA GLY A 499 10.12 1.99 -9.25
C GLY A 499 10.16 2.87 -8.01
N LEU A 500 9.29 3.90 -7.94
CA LEU A 500 9.15 4.75 -6.76
C LEU A 500 8.80 3.93 -5.51
N ILE A 501 7.83 3.02 -5.63
CA ILE A 501 7.41 2.15 -4.52
C ILE A 501 8.56 1.22 -4.08
N HIS A 502 9.34 0.71 -5.04
CA HIS A 502 10.48 -0.15 -4.75
C HIS A 502 11.58 0.60 -3.98
N VAL A 503 11.96 1.80 -4.46
CA VAL A 503 12.93 2.66 -3.78
C VAL A 503 12.46 2.98 -2.36
N TYR A 504 11.19 3.32 -2.19
CA TYR A 504 10.61 3.55 -0.87
C TYR A 504 10.78 2.34 0.05
N LYS A 505 10.36 1.14 -0.40
CA LYS A 505 10.40 -0.07 0.43
C LYS A 505 11.83 -0.49 0.78
N LYS A 506 12.76 -0.41 -0.16
CA LYS A 506 14.13 -0.90 0.02
C LYS A 506 15.04 0.08 0.77
N PHE A 507 14.77 1.38 0.67
CA PHE A 507 15.67 2.40 1.21
C PHE A 507 14.99 3.33 2.21
N CYS A 508 13.82 3.88 1.91
CA CYS A 508 13.18 4.86 2.80
C CYS A 508 12.57 4.19 4.04
N ALA A 509 11.75 3.16 3.85
CA ALA A 509 11.08 2.46 4.93
C ALA A 509 12.03 1.58 5.75
N ALA A 510 12.94 0.86 5.08
CA ALA A 510 13.83 -0.11 5.70
C ALA A 510 15.04 0.52 6.43
N ASN A 511 15.30 1.81 6.28
CA ASN A 511 16.50 2.44 6.84
C ASN A 511 16.24 3.04 8.23
N GLU A 512 16.70 2.33 9.27
CA GLU A 512 16.55 2.72 10.67
C GLU A 512 17.27 4.03 11.02
N LYS A 513 18.36 4.37 10.31
CA LYS A 513 19.15 5.58 10.54
C LYS A 513 18.72 6.78 9.70
N GLY A 514 17.58 6.68 9.02
CA GLY A 514 17.11 7.70 8.08
C GLY A 514 18.12 7.95 6.95
N CYS A 515 18.12 9.15 6.36
CA CYS A 515 18.94 9.40 5.16
C CYS A 515 20.47 9.44 5.39
N MET A 516 20.97 9.39 6.62
CA MET A 516 22.40 9.58 6.95
C MET A 516 23.30 8.49 6.37
N ASP A 517 22.87 7.22 6.46
CA ASP A 517 23.60 6.04 5.95
C ASP A 517 22.84 5.37 4.79
N CYS A 518 22.09 6.16 4.02
CA CYS A 518 21.24 5.61 2.96
C CYS A 518 22.06 5.17 1.74
N GLY A 519 22.11 3.86 1.50
CA GLY A 519 22.82 3.27 0.36
C GLY A 519 22.38 3.81 -1.01
N PHE A 520 21.11 4.21 -1.15
CA PHE A 520 20.62 4.87 -2.36
C PHE A 520 21.29 6.24 -2.58
N LEU A 521 21.30 7.09 -1.55
CA LEU A 521 21.95 8.41 -1.60
C LEU A 521 23.46 8.28 -1.84
N SER A 522 24.11 7.35 -1.15
CA SER A 522 25.55 7.09 -1.34
C SER A 522 25.85 6.66 -2.79
N SER A 523 24.98 5.86 -3.40
CA SER A 523 25.13 5.40 -4.79
C SER A 523 24.97 6.55 -5.79
N LEU A 524 24.02 7.45 -5.56
CA LEU A 524 23.84 8.66 -6.38
C LEU A 524 25.09 9.55 -6.37
N HIS A 525 25.69 9.77 -5.19
CA HIS A 525 26.91 10.58 -5.04
C HIS A 525 28.14 9.93 -5.67
N LYS A 526 28.29 8.59 -5.56
CA LYS A 526 29.37 7.85 -6.22
C LYS A 526 29.25 7.93 -7.74
N GLY A 527 28.04 7.79 -8.28
CA GLY A 527 27.76 7.89 -9.71
C GLY A 527 28.12 9.26 -10.31
N THR A 528 27.75 10.35 -9.62
CA THR A 528 28.06 11.73 -10.07
C THR A 528 29.55 12.05 -10.05
N ARG A 529 30.33 11.47 -9.13
CA ARG A 529 31.79 11.65 -9.10
C ARG A 529 32.48 10.96 -10.27
N ILE A 530 31.98 9.80 -10.70
CA ILE A 530 32.53 9.03 -11.82
C ILE A 530 32.25 9.71 -13.16
N THR A 531 31.05 10.28 -13.35
CA THR A 531 30.70 11.00 -14.58
C THR A 531 31.53 12.28 -14.75
N LYS A 532 31.72 13.07 -13.67
CA LYS A 532 32.60 14.26 -13.70
C LYS A 532 34.05 13.94 -14.05
N LYS A 533 34.61 12.85 -13.52
CA LYS A 533 35.99 12.39 -13.85
C LYS A 533 36.16 11.94 -15.31
N LYS A 534 35.08 11.46 -15.96
CA LYS A 534 35.12 11.09 -17.39
C LYS A 534 35.01 12.31 -18.31
N LEU A 535 34.27 13.33 -17.89
CA LEU A 535 34.12 14.60 -18.62
C LEU A 535 35.35 15.51 -18.49
N SER A 536 36.10 15.45 -17.39
CA SER A 536 37.35 16.20 -17.22
C SER A 536 38.58 15.54 -17.86
N LYS A 537 38.40 14.38 -18.49
CA LYS A 537 39.45 13.58 -19.16
C LYS A 537 39.24 13.48 -20.67
N LYS A 538 38.16 14.08 -21.18
CA LYS A 538 37.96 14.43 -22.58
C LYS A 538 38.18 15.93 -22.70
#